data_AF-A0A349WGZ9-F1
#
_entry.id   AF-A0A349WGZ9-F1
#
_cell.length_a   1.000
_cell.length_b   1.000
_cell.length_c   1.000
_cell.angle_alpha   90.00
_cell.angle_beta   90.00
_cell.angle_gamma   90.00
#
_symmetry.space_group_name_H-M   'P 1'
#
loop_
_entity.id
_entity.type
_entity.pdbx_description
1 polymer ?
#
loop_
_entity_poly.entity_id
_entity_poly.type
_entity_poly.pdbx_seq_one_letter_code
_entity_poly.pdbx_strand_id
1 'polypeptide(L)'
;MHCNQFNTPLSRRSMLQSCAMGFGGLAFSALSNDSLASPLAPRRPHFSPRAKNVIFLYMDGGPSHVDIFDYKPALEKYNGKDPREVIGKLAPTQFDN
;
A
#
# COMPACT_ATOMS: atom_id res chain seq x y z
N MET A 1 -31.19 -20.81 54.44
CA MET A 1 -30.35 -21.15 53.28
C MET A 1 -29.36 -20.01 53.08
N HIS A 2 -28.06 -20.33 53.20
CA HIS A 2 -26.85 -19.57 52.85
C HIS A 2 -26.83 -18.03 53.01
N CYS A 3 -26.52 -17.56 54.22
CA CYS A 3 -25.99 -16.21 54.44
C CYS A 3 -24.77 -16.30 55.38
N ASN A 4 -23.59 -16.59 54.82
CA ASN A 4 -22.31 -16.43 55.51
C ASN A 4 -21.15 -16.26 54.51
N GLN A 5 -21.33 -15.34 53.57
CA GLN A 5 -20.27 -14.94 52.65
C GLN A 5 -19.48 -13.82 53.32
N PHE A 6 -18.52 -14.18 54.17
CA PHE A 6 -17.60 -13.22 54.76
C PHE A 6 -16.70 -12.68 53.65
N ASN A 7 -16.80 -11.38 53.39
CA ASN A 7 -15.90 -10.68 52.49
C ASN A 7 -14.50 -10.73 53.11
N THR A 8 -13.66 -11.67 52.68
CA THR A 8 -12.29 -11.80 53.19
C THR A 8 -11.52 -10.55 52.79
N PRO A 9 -10.97 -9.77 53.73
CA PRO A 9 -10.18 -8.60 53.40
C PRO A 9 -8.98 -9.04 52.54
N LEU A 10 -8.75 -8.32 51.44
CA LEU A 10 -7.65 -8.60 50.52
C LEU A 10 -6.34 -8.65 51.31
N SER A 11 -5.69 -9.82 51.31
CA SER A 11 -4.39 -9.96 51.93
C SER A 11 -3.34 -9.20 51.12
N ARG A 12 -2.34 -8.60 51.79
CA ARG A 12 -1.24 -7.89 51.13
C ARG A 12 -0.59 -8.73 50.03
N ARG A 13 -0.44 -10.04 50.26
CA ARG A 13 0.11 -10.99 49.29
C ARG A 13 -0.80 -11.15 48.06
N SER A 14 -2.11 -11.28 48.26
CA SER A 14 -3.08 -11.35 47.16
C SER A 14 -3.08 -10.06 46.34
N MET A 15 -3.03 -8.90 47.00
CA MET A 15 -2.96 -7.61 46.32
C MET A 15 -1.69 -7.48 45.48
N LEU A 16 -0.53 -7.84 46.03
CA LEU A 16 0.75 -7.84 45.29
C LEU A 16 0.72 -8.81 44.11
N GLN A 17 0.12 -9.98 44.28
CA GLN A 17 0.00 -10.98 43.23
C GLN A 17 -0.92 -10.50 42.09
N SER A 18 -2.07 -9.90 42.42
CA SER A 18 -2.99 -9.32 41.43
C SER A 18 -2.37 -8.14 40.67
N CYS A 19 -1.65 -7.25 41.36
CA CYS A 19 -0.97 -6.12 40.72
C CYS A 19 0.18 -6.57 39.80
N ALA A 20 0.98 -7.55 40.23
CA ALA A 20 2.10 -8.06 39.43
C ALA A 20 1.61 -8.71 38.13
N MET A 21 0.55 -9.53 38.19
CA MET A 21 -0.01 -10.19 37.01
C MET A 21 -0.76 -9.20 36.09
N GLY A 22 -1.48 -8.24 36.66
CA GLY A 22 -2.24 -7.25 35.88
C GLY A 22 -1.35 -6.25 35.14
N PHE A 23 -0.29 -5.74 35.79
CA PHE A 23 0.64 -4.81 35.16
C PHE A 23 1.44 -5.47 34.03
N GLY A 24 1.88 -6.72 34.21
CA GLY A 24 2.56 -7.49 33.17
C GLY A 24 1.70 -7.69 31.92
N GLY A 25 0.39 -7.93 32.09
CA GLY A 25 -0.55 -8.03 30.98
C GLY A 25 -0.72 -6.71 30.20
N LEU A 26 -0.77 -5.57 30.90
CA LEU A 26 -0.82 -4.25 30.26
C LEU A 26 0.46 -3.93 29.48
N ALA A 27 1.63 -4.24 30.05
CA ALA A 27 2.91 -4.04 29.39
C ALA A 27 3.04 -4.91 28.13
N PHE A 28 2.62 -6.18 28.20
CA PHE A 28 2.59 -7.07 27.04
C PHE A 28 1.63 -6.58 25.95
N SER A 29 0.43 -6.13 26.32
CA SER A 29 -0.54 -5.55 25.37
C SER A 29 0.01 -4.33 24.64
N ALA A 30 0.78 -3.47 25.33
CA ALA A 30 1.40 -2.31 24.71
C ALA A 30 2.48 -2.72 23.68
N LEU A 31 3.26 -3.76 23.97
CA LEU A 31 4.33 -4.23 23.09
C LEU A 31 3.80 -5.06 21.90
N SER A 32 2.76 -5.88 22.10
CA SER A 32 2.14 -6.67 21.04
C SER A 32 1.39 -5.83 20.01
N ASN A 33 0.93 -4.63 20.37
CA ASN A 33 0.19 -3.78 19.44
C ASN A 33 1.07 -3.28 18.27
N ASP A 34 2.38 -3.18 18.47
CA ASP A 34 3.33 -2.74 17.44
C ASP A 34 3.70 -3.89 16.46
N SER A 35 3.57 -5.15 16.91
CA SER A 35 3.88 -6.35 16.11
C SER A 35 2.70 -6.85 15.28
N LEU A 36 1.47 -6.39 15.55
CA LEU A 36 0.28 -6.71 14.75
C LEU A 36 0.05 -5.72 13.60
N ALA A 37 0.82 -4.63 13.54
CA ALA A 37 0.85 -3.75 12.38
C ALA A 37 1.54 -4.49 11.23
N SER A 38 0.76 -5.19 10.42
CA SER A 38 1.26 -5.80 9.18
C SER A 38 2.08 -4.76 8.40
N PRO A 39 3.31 -5.05 7.98
CA PRO A 39 4.13 -4.11 7.22
C PRO A 39 3.49 -3.70 5.88
N LEU A 40 2.48 -4.45 5.44
CA LEU A 40 1.66 -4.19 4.26
C LEU A 40 0.27 -3.63 4.61
N ALA A 41 0.03 -3.28 5.86
CA ALA A 41 -1.23 -2.67 6.27
C ALA A 41 -1.41 -1.32 5.55
N PRO A 42 -2.60 -1.05 4.99
CA PRO A 42 -2.89 0.23 4.36
C PRO A 42 -2.67 1.39 5.35
N ARG A 43 -1.72 2.27 5.03
CA ARG A 43 -1.51 3.50 5.82
C ARG A 43 -2.64 4.48 5.52
N ARG A 44 -3.10 5.17 6.55
CA ARG A 44 -4.07 6.27 6.37
C ARG A 44 -3.39 7.39 5.59
N PRO A 45 -4.02 7.92 4.52
CA PRO A 45 -3.48 9.05 3.79
C PRO A 45 -3.49 10.31 4.67
N HIS A 46 -2.54 11.23 4.44
CA HIS A 46 -2.48 12.53 5.13
C HIS A 46 -3.69 13.42 4.86
N PHE A 47 -4.35 13.22 3.72
CA PHE A 47 -5.53 13.97 3.31
C PHE A 47 -6.71 13.04 3.05
N SER A 48 -7.92 13.58 3.21
CA SER A 48 -9.13 12.86 2.84
C SER A 48 -9.13 12.56 1.34
N PRO A 49 -9.35 11.30 0.92
CA PRO A 49 -9.39 10.95 -0.49
C PRO A 49 -10.58 11.65 -1.15
N ARG A 50 -10.31 12.42 -2.21
CA ARG A 50 -11.37 13.11 -2.99
C ARG A 50 -12.16 12.15 -3.89
N ALA A 51 -11.52 11.07 -4.34
CA ALA A 51 -12.12 10.05 -5.19
C ALA A 51 -12.24 8.73 -4.42
N LYS A 52 -13.38 8.06 -4.57
CA LYS A 52 -13.65 6.77 -3.90
C LYS A 52 -13.11 5.59 -4.71
N ASN A 53 -13.24 5.65 -6.04
CA ASN A 53 -12.82 4.59 -6.96
C ASN A 53 -12.06 5.23 -8.15
N VAL A 54 -11.03 4.55 -8.65
CA VAL A 54 -10.29 4.93 -9.85
C VAL A 54 -10.25 3.72 -10.78
N ILE A 55 -10.72 3.88 -12.01
CA ILE A 55 -10.60 2.86 -13.06
C ILE A 55 -9.49 3.33 -13.99
N PHE A 56 -8.33 2.66 -13.94
CA PHE A 56 -7.21 2.95 -14.84
C PHE A 56 -7.30 2.03 -16.06
N LEU A 57 -7.54 2.61 -17.22
CA LEU A 57 -7.59 1.89 -18.50
C LEU A 57 -6.28 2.13 -19.25
N TYR A 58 -5.51 1.07 -19.48
CA TYR A 58 -4.39 1.10 -20.40
C TYR A 58 -4.85 0.55 -21.75
N MET A 59 -4.85 1.40 -22.77
CA MET A 59 -5.16 1.02 -24.14
C MET A 59 -3.86 0.92 -24.93
N ASP A 60 -3.61 -0.25 -25.51
CA ASP A 60 -2.51 -0.43 -26.44
C ASP A 60 -2.79 0.33 -27.75
N GLY A 61 -1.76 0.94 -28.33
CA GLY A 61 -1.86 1.68 -29.60
C GLY A 61 -2.41 3.12 -29.54
N GLY A 62 -2.61 3.71 -28.36
CA GLY A 62 -2.92 5.13 -28.24
C GLY A 62 -1.70 6.01 -28.56
N PRO A 63 -1.84 7.12 -29.31
CA PRO A 63 -0.72 8.02 -29.57
C PRO A 63 -0.21 8.55 -28.22
N SER A 64 1.10 8.43 -27.98
CA SER A 64 1.68 8.91 -26.72
C SER A 64 1.50 10.42 -26.61
N HIS A 65 1.47 10.96 -25.39
CA HIS A 65 1.43 12.42 -25.21
C HIS A 65 2.58 13.13 -25.94
N VAL A 66 3.70 12.44 -26.12
CA VAL A 66 4.89 12.90 -26.85
C VAL A 66 4.64 12.94 -28.37
N ASP A 67 3.74 12.11 -28.89
CA ASP A 67 3.49 12.00 -30.33
C ASP A 67 2.35 12.89 -30.84
N ILE A 68 1.49 13.43 -29.96
CA ILE A 68 0.28 14.16 -30.36
C ILE A 68 0.56 15.62 -30.75
N PHE A 69 1.50 16.29 -30.07
CA PHE A 69 1.64 17.76 -30.17
C PHE A 69 3.02 18.25 -30.64
N ASP A 70 3.96 17.36 -30.92
CA ASP A 70 5.29 17.74 -31.39
C ASP A 70 5.37 17.74 -32.93
N TYR A 71 5.82 18.86 -33.51
CA TYR A 71 5.99 18.95 -34.95
C TYR A 71 7.25 18.19 -35.38
N LYS A 72 7.06 17.10 -36.14
CA LYS A 72 8.14 16.22 -36.58
C LYS A 72 8.41 16.40 -38.09
N PRO A 73 9.28 17.34 -38.51
CA PRO A 73 9.56 17.60 -39.94
C PRO A 73 10.17 16.40 -40.67
N ALA A 74 10.79 15.47 -39.94
CA ALA A 74 11.27 14.22 -40.50
C ALA A 74 10.13 13.33 -41.05
N LEU A 75 8.92 13.41 -40.48
CA LEU A 75 7.76 12.65 -40.97
C LEU A 75 7.31 13.12 -42.35
N GLU A 76 7.38 14.42 -42.63
CA GLU A 76 7.09 14.95 -43.97
C GLU A 76 8.12 14.47 -45.00
N LYS A 77 9.41 14.51 -44.63
CA LYS A 77 10.53 14.12 -45.51
C LYS A 77 10.52 12.63 -45.88
N TYR A 78 10.08 11.77 -44.96
CA TYR A 78 10.11 10.32 -45.13
C TYR A 78 8.72 9.68 -45.24
N ASN A 79 7.69 10.48 -45.52
CA ASN A 79 6.33 9.99 -45.71
C ASN A 79 6.27 8.93 -46.82
N GLY A 80 5.63 7.79 -46.54
CA GLY A 80 5.47 6.67 -47.48
C GLY A 80 6.70 5.80 -47.72
N LYS A 81 7.81 6.03 -47.00
CA LYS A 81 9.01 5.17 -47.06
C LYS A 81 8.99 4.12 -45.95
N ASP A 82 9.56 2.94 -46.23
CA ASP A 82 9.66 1.88 -45.23
C ASP A 82 10.60 2.34 -44.09
N PRO A 83 10.15 2.32 -42.82
CA PRO A 83 10.96 2.73 -41.67
C PRO A 83 12.27 1.93 -41.54
N ARG A 84 12.31 0.67 -41.98
CA ARG A 84 13.50 -0.19 -41.92
C ARG A 84 14.56 0.22 -42.92
N GLU A 85 14.17 0.86 -44.01
CA GLU A 85 15.09 1.44 -45.00
C GLU A 85 15.63 2.79 -44.57
N VAL A 86 14.80 3.60 -43.89
CA VAL A 86 15.15 4.98 -43.50
C VAL A 86 15.94 5.03 -42.18
N ILE A 87 15.57 4.21 -41.21
CA ILE A 87 16.15 4.22 -39.85
C ILE A 87 17.25 3.15 -39.72
N GLY A 88 17.23 2.12 -40.58
CA GLY A 88 18.19 1.01 -40.56
C GLY A 88 17.77 -0.12 -39.61
N LYS A 89 18.74 -0.76 -38.95
CA LYS A 89 18.46 -1.84 -37.99
C LYS A 89 17.79 -1.26 -36.74
N LEU A 90 16.45 -1.37 -36.67
CA LEU A 90 15.72 -1.17 -35.43
C LEU A 90 16.13 -2.25 -34.43
N ALA A 91 16.52 -1.83 -33.23
CA ALA A 91 16.64 -2.74 -32.11
C ALA A 91 15.26 -3.35 -31.80
N PRO A 92 15.18 -4.63 -31.40
CA PRO A 92 13.92 -5.23 -31.01
C PRO A 92 13.33 -4.39 -29.88
N THR A 93 12.12 -3.90 -30.11
CA THR A 93 11.34 -3.16 -29.13
C THR A 93 10.71 -4.14 -28.14
N GLN A 94 10.25 -3.64 -27.01
CA GLN A 94 9.52 -4.44 -26.02
C GLN A 94 8.24 -5.12 -26.60
N PHE A 95 7.85 -4.78 -27.81
CA PHE A 95 6.66 -5.27 -28.49
C PHE A 95 6.96 -6.33 -29.56
N ASP A 96 8.24 -6.61 -29.81
CA ASP A 96 8.67 -7.69 -30.69
C ASP A 96 8.71 -9.00 -29.86
N ASN A 97 7.59 -9.73 -29.90
CA ASN A 97 7.39 -11.00 -29.20
C ASN A 97 8.10 -12.17 -29.91
#